data_AF-A0A7S4Q6D8-F1
#
_entry.id   AF-A0A7S4Q6D8-F1
#
_cell.length_a   1.000
_cell.length_b   1.000
_cell.length_c   1.000
_cell.angle_alpha   90.00
_cell.angle_beta   90.00
_cell.angle_gamma   90.00
#
_symmetry.space_group_name_H-M   'P 1'
#
loop_
_entity.id
_entity.type
_entity.pdbx_description
1 polymer ?
#
loop_
_entity_poly.entity_id
_entity_poly.type
_entity_poly.pdbx_seq_one_letter_code
_entity_poly.pdbx_strand_id
1 'polypeptide(L)'
;GGQRSEDWCRRCWQQCRLWWMGPGSHQCSAGSMELLLCNLCLSGILRREESLWGMQQVDRLHYVPNTDEAYWDSPQLLGPNATISAPHIHGHCLDLLADRLQPGMQVLDVGCGSGYLAA
;
A
#
# COMPACT_ATOMS: atom_id res chain seq x y z
N GLY A 1 -5.99 -15.38 13.92
CA GLY A 1 -6.04 -15.30 12.45
C GLY A 1 -4.74 -14.83 11.78
N GLY A 2 -3.63 -14.59 12.51
CA GLY A 2 -2.44 -13.93 11.95
C GLY A 2 -1.52 -14.78 11.07
N GLN A 3 -1.43 -16.10 11.29
CA GLN A 3 -0.48 -16.95 10.55
C GLN A 3 -0.69 -16.95 9.03
N ARG A 4 -1.96 -16.87 8.59
CA ARG A 4 -2.31 -16.97 7.17
C ARG A 4 -1.92 -15.73 6.36
N SER A 5 -1.87 -14.56 6.99
CA SER A 5 -1.50 -13.29 6.32
C SER A 5 0.02 -13.15 6.19
N GLU A 6 0.77 -13.56 7.22
CA GLU A 6 2.24 -13.57 7.22
C GLU A 6 2.83 -14.53 6.17
N ASP A 7 2.31 -15.75 6.09
CA ASP A 7 2.75 -16.76 5.12
C ASP A 7 2.44 -16.34 3.68
N TRP A 8 1.32 -15.65 3.47
CA TRP A 8 0.98 -15.10 2.15
C TRP A 8 1.92 -13.96 1.77
N CYS A 9 2.21 -13.02 2.67
CA CYS A 9 3.14 -11.93 2.41
C CYS A 9 4.56 -12.42 2.11
N ARG A 10 5.07 -13.39 2.88
CA ARG A 10 6.37 -13.99 2.60
C ARG A 10 6.39 -14.66 1.23
N ARG A 11 5.30 -15.32 0.83
CA ARG A 11 5.20 -15.94 -0.51
C ARG A 11 5.14 -14.89 -1.61
N CYS A 12 4.31 -13.85 -1.47
CA CYS A 12 4.28 -12.73 -2.41
C CYS A 12 5.63 -12.05 -2.51
N TRP A 13 6.29 -11.79 -1.39
CA TRP A 13 7.63 -11.18 -1.34
C TRP A 13 8.71 -12.06 -1.99
N GLN A 14 8.75 -13.36 -1.65
CA GLN A 14 9.66 -14.33 -2.27
C GLN A 14 9.42 -14.44 -3.77
N GLN A 15 8.15 -14.45 -4.20
CA GLN A 15 7.81 -14.41 -5.61
C GLN A 15 8.23 -13.09 -6.24
N CYS A 16 7.92 -11.93 -5.65
CA CYS A 16 8.30 -10.62 -6.20
C CYS A 16 9.81 -10.50 -6.39
N ARG A 17 10.62 -11.06 -5.48
CA ARG A 17 12.08 -11.14 -5.65
C ARG A 17 12.51 -11.96 -6.88
N LEU A 18 11.69 -12.92 -7.31
CA LEU A 18 11.90 -13.75 -8.51
C LEU A 18 11.33 -13.11 -9.79
N TRP A 19 10.25 -12.34 -9.69
CA TRP A 19 9.54 -11.73 -10.83
C TRP A 19 9.89 -10.26 -11.06
N TRP A 20 10.74 -9.66 -10.22
CA TRP A 20 11.25 -8.29 -10.38
C TRP A 20 11.99 -8.15 -11.71
N MET A 21 11.33 -7.57 -12.72
CA MET A 21 11.88 -7.38 -14.09
C MET A 21 12.43 -5.96 -14.34
N GLY A 22 12.60 -5.14 -13.30
CA GLY A 22 13.00 -3.75 -13.44
C GLY A 22 11.81 -2.79 -13.62
N PRO A 23 12.05 -1.47 -13.75
CA PRO A 23 11.00 -0.46 -13.70
C PRO A 23 10.12 -0.48 -14.97
N GLY A 24 8.79 -0.55 -14.81
CA GLY A 24 7.86 -0.48 -15.93
C GLY A 24 6.37 -0.50 -15.55
N SER A 25 5.70 0.64 -15.83
CA SER A 25 4.24 0.93 -15.77
C SER A 25 3.60 1.16 -14.39
N HIS A 26 3.15 2.39 -14.16
CA HIS A 26 2.48 2.92 -12.95
C HIS A 26 0.99 2.53 -12.84
N GLN A 27 0.61 1.35 -13.30
CA GLN A 27 -0.76 0.86 -13.10
C GLN A 27 -0.70 -0.38 -12.21
N CYS A 28 -0.55 -0.17 -10.90
CA CYS A 28 -0.62 -1.25 -9.93
C CYS A 28 -2.06 -1.70 -9.63
N SER A 29 -3.07 -1.14 -10.31
CA SER A 29 -4.49 -1.42 -10.10
C SER A 29 -4.79 -2.92 -10.11
N ALA A 30 -5.73 -3.35 -9.27
CA ALA A 30 -6.21 -4.72 -9.26
C ALA A 30 -7.66 -4.84 -8.80
N GLY A 31 -8.22 -6.05 -8.88
CA GLY A 31 -9.57 -6.37 -8.38
C GLY A 31 -9.64 -6.73 -6.90
N SER A 32 -8.50 -6.80 -6.20
CA SER A 32 -8.44 -7.08 -4.76
C SER A 32 -7.21 -6.41 -4.12
N MET A 33 -7.24 -6.24 -2.80
CA MET A 33 -6.11 -5.72 -2.03
C MET A 33 -4.87 -6.58 -2.24
N GLU A 34 -5.01 -7.91 -2.22
CA GLU A 34 -3.91 -8.85 -2.39
C GLU A 34 -3.18 -8.66 -3.72
N LEU A 35 -3.93 -8.52 -4.81
CA LEU A 35 -3.35 -8.33 -6.14
C LEU A 35 -2.76 -6.93 -6.30
N LEU A 36 -3.36 -5.90 -5.69
CA LEU A 36 -2.79 -4.55 -5.66
C LEU A 36 -1.43 -4.54 -4.97
N LEU A 37 -1.32 -5.14 -3.79
CA LEU A 37 -0.05 -5.24 -3.06
C LEU A 37 0.99 -6.05 -3.85
N CYS A 38 0.57 -7.14 -4.51
CA CYS A 38 1.44 -7.90 -5.40
C CYS A 38 1.99 -7.02 -6.53
N ASN A 39 1.13 -6.25 -7.21
CA ASN A 39 1.53 -5.35 -8.28
C ASN A 39 2.48 -4.24 -7.81
N LEU A 40 2.25 -3.68 -6.61
CA LEU A 40 3.13 -2.68 -6.00
C LEU A 40 4.53 -3.24 -5.70
N CYS A 41 4.62 -4.49 -5.25
CA CYS A 41 5.90 -5.19 -5.06
C CYS A 41 6.59 -5.49 -6.40
N LEU A 42 5.85 -6.01 -7.39
CA LEU A 42 6.38 -6.29 -8.73
C LEU A 42 6.87 -5.03 -9.45
N SER A 43 6.25 -3.88 -9.15
CA SER A 43 6.64 -2.55 -9.65
C SER A 43 7.71 -1.87 -8.81
N GLY A 44 8.12 -2.49 -7.69
CA GLY A 44 9.27 -2.06 -6.87
C GLY A 44 9.01 -0.82 -6.05
N ILE A 45 7.74 -0.52 -5.82
CA ILE A 45 7.29 0.53 -4.94
C ILE A 45 7.41 0.06 -3.49
N LEU A 46 6.93 -1.15 -3.23
CA LEU A 46 7.10 -1.83 -1.95
C LEU A 46 8.34 -2.72 -2.03
N ARG A 47 9.41 -2.31 -1.33
CA ARG A 47 10.71 -2.99 -1.33
C ARG A 47 11.13 -3.49 0.05
N ARG A 48 10.35 -3.15 1.08
CA ARG A 48 10.56 -3.54 2.48
C ARG A 48 9.39 -4.42 2.94
N GLU A 49 9.70 -5.46 3.70
CA GLU A 49 8.66 -6.35 4.26
C GLU A 49 7.74 -5.58 5.22
N GLU A 50 8.30 -4.62 5.96
CA GLU A 50 7.57 -3.78 6.92
C GLU A 50 6.52 -2.91 6.24
N SER A 51 6.84 -2.32 5.08
CA SER A 51 5.92 -1.48 4.32
C SER A 51 4.79 -2.30 3.69
N LEU A 52 5.11 -3.50 3.17
CA LEU A 52 4.11 -4.46 2.69
C LEU A 52 3.16 -4.88 3.81
N TRP A 53 3.70 -5.23 4.99
CA TRP A 53 2.88 -5.58 6.15
C TRP A 53 2.01 -4.42 6.60
N GLY A 54 2.53 -3.20 6.68
CA GLY A 54 1.74 -2.02 7.02
C GLY A 54 0.52 -1.86 6.11
N MET A 55 0.72 -1.89 4.79
CA MET A 55 -0.39 -1.76 3.84
C MET A 55 -1.37 -2.94 3.87
N GLN A 56 -0.94 -4.15 4.25
CA GLN A 56 -1.80 -5.33 4.35
C GLN A 56 -2.77 -5.27 5.54
N GLN A 57 -2.37 -4.62 6.64
CA GLN A 57 -3.19 -4.56 7.85
C GLN A 57 -4.34 -3.54 7.74
N VAL A 58 -4.24 -2.63 6.76
CA VAL A 58 -5.20 -1.54 6.57
C VAL A 58 -5.84 -1.68 5.21
N ASP A 59 -7.07 -2.21 5.19
CA ASP A 59 -7.82 -2.35 3.95
C ASP A 59 -8.27 -0.97 3.46
N ARG A 60 -7.73 -0.58 2.29
CA ARG A 60 -8.02 0.68 1.61
C ARG A 60 -9.51 0.85 1.29
N LEU A 61 -10.26 -0.25 1.15
CA LEU A 61 -11.71 -0.25 0.96
C LEU A 61 -12.45 0.61 1.99
N HIS A 62 -11.96 0.68 3.23
CA HIS A 62 -12.59 1.43 4.31
C HIS A 62 -12.31 2.94 4.28
N TYR A 63 -11.46 3.41 3.36
CA TYR A 63 -10.96 4.78 3.32
C TYR A 63 -11.25 5.49 1.99
N VAL A 64 -12.00 4.84 1.09
CA VAL A 64 -12.44 5.40 -0.19
C VAL A 64 -13.97 5.59 -0.18
N PRO A 65 -14.53 6.59 -0.87
CA PRO A 65 -15.98 6.75 -0.97
C PRO A 65 -16.63 5.78 -1.96
N ASN A 66 -15.94 5.49 -3.08
CA ASN A 66 -16.36 4.51 -4.06
C ASN A 66 -15.56 3.22 -3.88
N THR A 67 -16.22 2.17 -3.38
CA THR A 67 -15.59 0.89 -3.10
C THR A 67 -15.16 0.13 -4.36
N ASP A 68 -15.80 0.39 -5.50
CA ASP A 68 -15.47 -0.27 -6.77
C ASP A 68 -14.09 0.16 -7.30
N GLU A 69 -13.62 1.32 -6.85
CA GLU A 69 -12.34 1.92 -7.23
C GLU A 69 -11.29 1.80 -6.11
N ALA A 70 -11.60 1.05 -5.03
CA ALA A 70 -10.76 0.95 -3.84
C ALA A 70 -9.31 0.52 -4.16
N TYR A 71 -9.15 -0.38 -5.13
CA TYR A 71 -7.88 -0.97 -5.50
C TYR A 71 -7.33 -0.47 -6.84
N TRP A 72 -7.86 0.64 -7.34
CA TRP A 72 -7.31 1.29 -8.51
C TRP A 72 -6.11 2.13 -8.09
N ASP A 73 -5.02 2.01 -8.85
CA ASP A 73 -3.78 2.75 -8.61
C ASP A 73 -3.90 4.21 -9.10
N SER A 74 -4.88 4.93 -8.56
CA SER A 74 -5.18 6.32 -8.88
C SER A 74 -5.78 7.04 -7.68
N PRO A 75 -5.68 8.38 -7.60
CA PRO A 75 -6.33 9.15 -6.55
C PRO A 75 -7.85 9.03 -6.63
N GLN A 76 -8.51 8.90 -5.48
CA GLN A 76 -9.98 8.88 -5.40
C GLN A 76 -10.47 10.13 -4.68
N LEU A 77 -11.51 10.79 -5.19
CA LEU A 77 -12.08 12.00 -4.58
C LEU A 77 -12.73 11.64 -3.24
N LEU A 78 -12.38 12.38 -2.18
CA LEU A 78 -13.04 12.33 -0.86
C LEU A 78 -14.16 13.38 -0.72
N GLY A 79 -14.15 14.36 -1.62
CA GLY A 79 -15.02 15.52 -1.63
C GLY A 79 -14.50 16.53 -2.66
N PRO A 80 -15.00 17.77 -2.67
CA PRO A 80 -14.67 18.76 -3.70
C PRO A 80 -13.20 19.20 -3.71
N ASN A 81 -12.51 19.10 -2.56
CA ASN A 81 -11.18 19.71 -2.37
C ASN A 81 -10.10 18.72 -1.93
N ALA A 82 -10.39 17.42 -1.91
CA ALA A 82 -9.44 16.43 -1.41
C ALA A 82 -9.59 15.08 -2.12
N THR A 83 -8.46 14.41 -2.29
CA THR A 83 -8.38 13.02 -2.74
C THR A 83 -7.62 12.19 -1.73
N ILE A 84 -8.01 10.93 -1.57
CA ILE A 84 -7.08 9.93 -1.04
C ILE A 84 -6.07 9.63 -2.16
N SER A 85 -4.78 9.73 -1.83
CA SER A 85 -3.69 9.51 -2.78
C SER A 85 -3.73 8.11 -3.38
N ALA A 86 -3.17 7.94 -4.58
CA ALA A 86 -3.04 6.64 -5.21
C ALA A 86 -2.24 5.66 -4.32
N PRO A 87 -2.57 4.35 -4.35
CA PRO A 87 -1.83 3.29 -3.67
C PRO A 87 -0.30 3.39 -3.79
N HIS A 88 0.25 3.66 -4.99
CA HIS A 88 1.69 3.78 -5.16
C HIS A 88 2.32 4.93 -4.36
N ILE A 89 1.58 6.02 -4.12
CA ILE A 89 2.06 7.15 -3.30
C ILE A 89 2.19 6.70 -1.84
N HIS A 90 1.20 5.98 -1.31
CA HIS A 90 1.28 5.43 0.05
C HIS A 90 2.42 4.41 0.17
N GLY A 91 2.56 3.53 -0.83
CA GLY A 91 3.67 2.57 -0.88
C GLY A 91 5.04 3.25 -0.84
N HIS A 92 5.25 4.29 -1.65
CA HIS A 92 6.49 5.07 -1.61
C HIS A 92 6.71 5.75 -0.26
N CYS A 93 5.70 6.38 0.33
CA CYS A 93 5.82 7.02 1.64
C CYS A 93 6.24 6.02 2.72
N LEU A 94 5.57 4.86 2.79
CA LEU A 94 5.89 3.83 3.79
C LEU A 94 7.27 3.21 3.55
N ASP A 95 7.66 2.97 2.30
CA ASP A 95 8.97 2.37 1.96
C ASP A 95 10.13 3.34 2.27
N LEU A 96 9.95 4.64 2.02
CA LEU A 96 10.93 5.67 2.38
C LEU A 96 11.09 5.87 3.89
N LEU A 97 10.03 5.63 4.65
CA LEU A 97 9.99 5.82 6.09
C LEU A 97 10.22 4.52 6.89
N ALA A 98 10.34 3.35 6.25
CA ALA A 98 10.40 2.06 6.93
C ALA A 98 11.43 2.01 8.09
N ASP A 99 12.63 2.55 7.90
CA ASP A 99 13.67 2.59 8.95
C ASP A 99 13.34 3.53 10.12
N ARG A 100 12.37 4.43 9.94
CA ARG A 100 11.88 5.43 10.90
C ARG A 100 10.46 5.15 11.39
N LEU A 101 9.85 4.03 10.99
CA LEU A 101 8.55 3.57 11.46
C LEU A 101 8.75 2.35 12.36
N GLN A 102 9.41 2.56 13.49
CA GLN A 102 9.71 1.50 14.46
C GLN A 102 8.80 1.60 15.68
N PRO A 103 8.51 0.48 16.38
CA PRO A 103 7.73 0.50 17.60
C PRO A 103 8.26 1.51 18.63
N GLY A 104 7.37 2.32 19.19
CA GLY A 104 7.70 3.36 20.17
C GLY A 104 8.05 4.73 19.56
N MET A 105 8.14 4.84 18.23
CA MET A 105 8.27 6.13 17.55
C MET A 105 6.95 6.90 17.51
N GLN A 106 7.04 8.22 17.34
CA GLN A 106 5.90 9.10 17.16
C GLN A 106 5.97 9.72 15.77
N VAL A 107 4.83 9.71 15.06
CA VAL A 107 4.72 10.15 13.67
C VAL A 107 3.57 11.15 13.58
N LEU A 108 3.76 12.21 12.81
CA LEU A 108 2.73 13.19 12.50
C LEU A 108 2.43 13.14 11.00
N ASP A 109 1.18 12.82 10.65
CA ASP A 109 0.67 12.88 9.28
C ASP A 109 -0.07 14.21 9.05
N VAL A 110 0.60 15.16 8.40
CA VAL A 110 0.03 16.49 8.11
C VAL A 110 -0.80 16.42 6.83
N GLY A 111 -2.10 16.69 6.95
CA GLY A 111 -3.03 16.56 5.83
C GLY A 111 -3.51 15.13 5.60
N CYS A 112 -3.79 14.41 6.68
CA CYS A 112 -4.13 12.98 6.67
C CYS A 112 -5.32 12.57 5.79
N GLY A 113 -6.17 13.53 5.37
CA GLY A 113 -7.22 13.29 4.39
C GLY A 113 -8.20 12.21 4.84
N SER A 114 -8.19 11.06 4.17
CA SER A 114 -9.01 9.91 4.54
C SER A 114 -8.60 9.24 5.85
N GLY A 115 -7.37 9.49 6.32
CA GLY A 115 -6.75 8.81 7.45
C GLY A 115 -6.07 7.49 7.10
N TYR A 116 -6.07 7.07 5.83
CA TYR A 116 -5.54 5.77 5.41
C TYR A 116 -4.07 5.56 5.76
N LEU A 117 -3.22 6.57 5.53
CA LEU A 117 -1.78 6.45 5.76
C LEU A 117 -1.41 6.44 7.26
N ALA A 118 -2.30 6.96 8.11
CA ALA A 118 -2.07 7.12 9.54
C ALA A 118 -2.62 5.95 10.38
N ALA A 119 -3.45 5.08 9.80
CA ALA A 119 -4.06 3.92 10.46
C ALA A 119 -3.05 2.79 10.66
#